data_AF-A0A2R5G5C0-F1
#
_entry.id   AF-A0A2R5G5C0-F1
#
_cell.length_a   1.000
_cell.length_b   1.000
_cell.length_c   1.000
_cell.angle_alpha   90.00
_cell.angle_beta   90.00
_cell.angle_gamma   90.00
#
_symmetry.space_group_name_H-M   'P 1'
#
loop_
_entity.id
_entity.type
_entity.pdbx_description
1 polymer ?
#
loop_
_entity_poly.entity_id
_entity_poly.type
_entity_poly.pdbx_seq_one_letter_code
_entity_poly.pdbx_strand_id
1 'polypeptide(L)'
;MKKLMFFGGMCCLTSLILIHLPLLANVPLIRVRRNQARCEPQLGRIVSKGDKRFEVGSLICKGDELEVLNGGFVQLLCFSSGKFLNLPSGTIPLDKCAESEQVSSPCNPSNTDGCRIQKGGTEGSDEPTIISPYSTSTLNSRPKITWTAVKGATSYKVKVKSYEFGWEKVVNETRLAYPSDEKEFQPGTPYTIYVFAYIDGEAFSYDETFVDVLSVASQEQIAQKIKRIKGLGLPLDETILDVDVIYTAENLLNETIEMLKTATATNSQNPTLYRVLGDRYLKAKLPKEAKSEYLMAAELAKSSNNSKELQKAQSGLNLVEFYNQLPTKRNPPQ
;
A
#
# COMPACT_ATOMS: atom_id res chain seq x y z
N MET A 1 -58.40 -14.34 59.92
CA MET A 1 -57.59 -13.44 60.76
C MET A 1 -57.63 -12.04 60.14
N LYS A 2 -57.77 -11.02 60.99
CA LYS A 2 -58.06 -9.57 60.78
C LYS A 2 -57.30 -8.96 59.59
N LYS A 3 -57.85 -8.16 58.64
CA LYS A 3 -58.74 -6.97 58.60
C LYS A 3 -58.10 -5.67 59.09
N LEU A 4 -57.88 -4.70 58.17
CA LEU A 4 -58.08 -3.22 58.23
C LEU A 4 -57.33 -2.58 57.02
N MET A 5 -57.89 -1.86 56.04
CA MET A 5 -58.77 -0.68 55.95
C MET A 5 -58.17 0.69 56.36
N PHE A 6 -57.94 1.52 55.32
CA PHE A 6 -58.40 2.91 55.07
C PHE A 6 -57.76 4.18 55.69
N PHE A 7 -57.97 5.26 54.91
CA PHE A 7 -57.77 6.71 55.08
C PHE A 7 -56.36 7.25 54.76
N GLY A 8 -56.14 8.27 53.92
CA GLY A 8 -56.99 9.38 53.49
C GLY A 8 -56.39 10.69 54.02
N GLY A 9 -55.94 11.60 53.15
CA GLY A 9 -55.35 12.86 53.61
C GLY A 9 -54.76 13.73 52.51
N MET A 10 -55.61 14.55 51.90
CA MET A 10 -55.28 15.67 51.04
C MET A 10 -54.85 16.86 51.93
N CYS A 11 -53.71 17.50 51.68
CA CYS A 11 -53.39 18.79 52.29
C CYS A 11 -52.65 19.68 51.29
N CYS A 12 -53.34 20.71 50.79
CA CYS A 12 -52.76 21.86 50.12
C CYS A 12 -51.79 22.58 51.05
N LEU A 13 -50.61 22.95 50.54
CA LEU A 13 -49.89 24.12 51.02
C LEU A 13 -49.22 24.83 49.84
N THR A 14 -49.63 26.07 49.73
CA THR A 14 -49.21 27.13 48.81
C THR A 14 -47.71 27.47 48.94
N SER A 15 -47.10 27.85 47.82
CA SER A 15 -46.38 29.13 47.63
C SER A 15 -44.97 29.04 47.04
N LEU A 16 -44.71 30.03 46.18
CA LEU A 16 -43.44 30.62 45.77
C LEU A 16 -42.63 30.03 44.60
N ILE A 17 -42.82 30.75 43.48
CA ILE A 17 -41.99 30.98 42.32
C ILE A 17 -40.48 30.97 42.62
N LEU A 18 -39.72 30.22 41.83
CA LEU A 18 -38.40 30.61 41.35
C LEU A 18 -38.12 29.91 40.01
N ILE A 19 -38.34 30.66 38.94
CA ILE A 19 -37.94 30.30 37.57
C ILE A 19 -36.42 30.37 37.54
N HIS A 20 -35.75 29.24 37.73
CA HIS A 20 -34.33 29.13 37.41
C HIS A 20 -34.20 28.92 35.90
N LEU A 21 -33.86 30.01 35.18
CA LEU A 21 -33.21 29.92 33.88
C LEU A 21 -32.00 28.99 34.01
N PRO A 22 -31.86 27.94 33.17
CA PRO A 22 -30.58 27.29 33.01
C PRO A 22 -29.63 28.29 32.36
N LEU A 23 -28.56 28.62 33.08
CA LEU A 23 -27.39 29.29 32.51
C LEU A 23 -27.03 28.60 31.19
N LEU A 24 -26.84 29.40 30.15
CA LEU A 24 -26.15 29.03 28.93
C LEU A 24 -24.79 28.45 29.33
N ALA A 25 -24.70 27.12 29.36
CA ALA A 25 -23.42 26.46 29.36
C ALA A 25 -22.73 26.89 28.06
N ASN A 26 -21.61 27.60 28.20
CA ASN A 26 -20.67 27.87 27.14
C ASN A 26 -20.34 26.55 26.46
N VAL A 27 -20.99 26.29 25.32
CA VAL A 27 -20.56 25.26 24.39
C VAL A 27 -19.16 25.69 23.97
N PRO A 28 -18.11 24.91 24.26
CA PRO A 28 -16.80 25.24 23.74
C PRO A 28 -16.95 25.31 22.23
N LEU A 29 -16.53 26.43 21.64
CA LEU A 29 -16.43 26.56 20.20
C LEU A 29 -15.57 25.38 19.72
N ILE A 30 -16.22 24.35 19.21
CA ILE A 30 -15.59 23.30 18.43
C ILE A 30 -15.01 24.05 17.25
N ARG A 31 -13.71 24.34 17.35
CA ARG A 31 -12.95 24.93 16.26
C ARG A 31 -13.05 23.91 15.14
N VAL A 32 -13.91 24.23 14.18
CA VAL A 32 -14.25 23.40 13.03
C VAL A 32 -12.96 22.78 12.51
N ARG A 33 -12.81 21.45 12.65
CA ARG A 33 -11.79 20.67 11.94
C ARG A 33 -11.83 21.17 10.50
N ARG A 34 -10.79 21.89 10.07
CA ARG A 34 -10.64 22.31 8.68
C ARG A 34 -10.82 21.03 7.88
N ASN A 35 -11.88 20.95 7.07
CA ASN A 35 -12.26 19.75 6.33
C ASN A 35 -11.03 19.23 5.55
N GLN A 36 -10.30 18.26 6.12
CA GLN A 36 -9.22 17.51 5.46
C GLN A 36 -9.73 16.82 4.18
N ALA A 37 -11.05 16.71 4.03
CA ALA A 37 -11.77 16.21 2.86
C ALA A 37 -11.63 17.04 1.57
N ARG A 38 -10.91 18.19 1.54
CA ARG A 38 -10.89 19.08 0.35
C ARG A 38 -9.54 19.37 -0.29
N CYS A 39 -8.42 18.91 0.25
CA CYS A 39 -7.14 19.31 -0.30
C CYS A 39 -6.57 18.27 -1.27
N GLU A 40 -6.34 18.69 -2.51
CA GLU A 40 -5.59 17.94 -3.51
C GLU A 40 -4.74 18.91 -4.36
N PRO A 41 -3.48 18.55 -4.69
CA PRO A 41 -2.80 17.33 -4.28
C PRO A 41 -2.36 17.38 -2.81
N GLN A 42 -2.48 16.23 -2.13
CA GLN A 42 -1.87 16.02 -0.81
C GLN A 42 -0.36 15.85 -1.04
N LEU A 43 0.45 16.67 -0.37
CA LEU A 43 1.90 16.63 -0.51
C LEU A 43 2.54 15.65 0.48
N GLY A 44 1.94 15.51 1.66
CA GLY A 44 2.52 14.72 2.72
C GLY A 44 1.79 14.79 4.04
N ARG A 45 2.44 14.27 5.07
CA ARG A 45 1.94 14.27 6.45
C ARG A 45 2.93 14.82 7.45
N ILE A 46 2.47 15.66 8.36
CA ILE A 46 3.28 16.15 9.49
C ILE A 46 3.58 15.00 10.44
N VAL A 47 4.86 14.76 10.70
CA VAL A 47 5.31 13.69 11.60
C VAL A 47 6.07 14.18 12.82
N SER A 48 6.23 15.50 13.00
CA SER A 48 6.78 16.08 14.23
C SER A 48 5.93 17.23 14.75
N LYS A 49 6.02 17.49 16.06
CA LYS A 49 5.52 18.74 16.63
C LYS A 49 6.36 19.89 16.10
N GLY A 50 5.80 21.10 16.14
CA GLY A 50 6.55 22.31 15.85
C GLY A 50 5.75 23.39 15.11
N ASP A 51 4.59 23.07 14.56
CA ASP A 51 3.74 24.06 13.87
C ASP A 51 2.65 24.61 14.81
N LYS A 52 2.26 25.88 14.63
CA LYS A 52 1.16 26.53 15.37
C LYS A 52 -0.23 26.06 14.92
N ARG A 53 -0.37 25.68 13.65
CA ARG A 53 -1.64 25.44 12.96
C ARG A 53 -1.90 23.96 12.70
N PHE A 54 -0.83 23.19 12.47
CA PHE A 54 -0.91 21.79 12.13
C PHE A 54 -0.46 20.89 13.28
N GLU A 55 -1.33 19.98 13.67
CA GLU A 55 -1.03 18.95 14.66
C GLU A 55 -0.24 17.81 14.01
N VAL A 56 0.47 17.03 14.84
CA VAL A 56 1.12 15.79 14.39
C VAL A 56 0.09 14.85 13.80
N GLY A 57 0.39 14.27 12.63
CA GLY A 57 -0.52 13.43 11.87
C GLY A 57 -1.38 14.18 10.85
N SER A 58 -1.35 15.52 10.84
CA SER A 58 -2.10 16.32 9.86
C SER A 58 -1.57 16.14 8.45
N LEU A 59 -2.48 15.93 7.50
CA LEU A 59 -2.19 16.05 6.07
C LEU A 59 -1.85 17.49 5.69
N ILE A 60 -0.93 17.62 4.73
CA ILE A 60 -0.45 18.88 4.20
C ILE A 60 -0.66 18.93 2.70
N CYS A 61 -1.06 20.09 2.23
CA CYS A 61 -1.56 20.29 0.89
C CYS A 61 -0.73 21.35 0.17
N LYS A 62 -0.81 21.36 -1.16
CA LYS A 62 -0.18 22.42 -1.95
C LYS A 62 -0.69 23.80 -1.52
N GLY A 63 0.23 24.71 -1.25
CA GLY A 63 -0.08 26.10 -0.88
C GLY A 63 -0.44 26.30 0.59
N ASP A 64 -0.42 25.24 1.41
CA ASP A 64 -0.46 25.43 2.85
C ASP A 64 0.80 26.17 3.33
N GLU A 65 0.60 26.98 4.37
CA GLU A 65 1.62 27.82 4.99
C GLU A 65 1.90 27.31 6.40
N LEU A 66 3.16 26.97 6.65
CA LEU A 66 3.64 26.55 7.96
C LEU A 66 4.00 27.77 8.81
N GLU A 67 3.61 27.71 10.07
CA GLU A 67 3.95 28.68 11.10
C GLU A 67 4.70 27.95 12.22
N VAL A 68 5.98 27.72 11.98
CA VAL A 68 6.83 26.95 12.89
C VAL A 68 7.17 27.78 14.14
N LEU A 69 7.07 27.13 15.29
CA LEU A 69 7.37 27.68 16.61
C LEU A 69 8.89 27.88 16.78
N ASN A 70 9.26 28.99 17.42
CA ASN A 70 10.62 29.28 17.88
C ASN A 70 11.72 29.21 16.80
N GLY A 71 11.39 29.46 15.53
CA GLY A 71 12.35 29.36 14.42
C GLY A 71 12.89 27.95 14.16
N GLY A 72 12.18 26.92 14.65
CA GLY A 72 12.54 25.52 14.44
C GLY A 72 12.16 25.00 13.06
N PHE A 73 11.92 23.69 12.99
CA PHE A 73 11.42 23.01 11.80
C PHE A 73 10.32 22.02 12.16
N VAL A 74 9.53 21.66 11.16
CA VAL A 74 8.55 20.58 11.24
C VAL A 74 8.95 19.51 10.23
N GLN A 75 8.88 18.26 10.65
CA GLN A 75 9.20 17.13 9.79
C GLN A 75 7.95 16.66 9.05
N LEU A 76 8.06 16.53 7.74
CA LEU A 76 7.02 16.10 6.81
C LEU A 76 7.40 14.76 6.16
N LEU A 77 6.52 13.76 6.16
CA LEU A 77 6.60 12.63 5.22
C LEU A 77 6.10 13.10 3.86
N CYS A 78 6.95 13.13 2.84
CA CYS A 78 6.54 13.40 1.47
C CYS A 78 5.93 12.17 0.82
N PHE A 79 4.70 12.27 0.32
CA PHE A 79 4.00 11.15 -0.31
C PHE A 79 4.55 10.76 -1.68
N SER A 80 5.12 11.71 -2.41
CA SER A 80 5.75 11.47 -3.71
C SER A 80 7.09 10.74 -3.62
N SER A 81 7.83 10.87 -2.52
CA SER A 81 9.20 10.34 -2.42
C SER A 81 9.47 9.44 -1.22
N GLY A 82 8.53 9.32 -0.29
CA GLY A 82 8.69 8.58 0.97
C GLY A 82 9.79 9.11 1.90
N LYS A 83 10.32 10.31 1.63
CA LYS A 83 11.35 10.96 2.45
C LYS A 83 10.73 11.78 3.57
N PHE A 84 11.47 11.86 4.68
CA PHE A 84 11.19 12.84 5.72
C PHE A 84 11.98 14.12 5.45
N LEU A 85 11.29 15.25 5.35
CA LEU A 85 11.89 16.55 5.14
C LEU A 85 11.64 17.48 6.33
N ASN A 86 12.68 18.20 6.73
CA ASN A 86 12.56 19.26 7.72
C ASN A 86 12.21 20.56 7.02
N LEU A 87 11.04 21.13 7.33
CA LEU A 87 10.52 22.34 6.73
C LEU A 87 10.49 23.48 7.75
N PRO A 88 11.04 24.66 7.41
CA PRO A 88 10.88 25.88 8.21
C PRO A 88 9.49 26.51 7.99
N SER A 89 9.23 27.65 8.63
CA SER A 89 8.04 28.46 8.35
C SER A 89 7.98 28.93 6.90
N GLY A 90 6.76 29.10 6.39
CA GLY A 90 6.46 29.62 5.06
C GLY A 90 5.57 28.71 4.23
N THR A 91 5.26 29.17 3.02
CA THR A 91 4.45 28.42 2.05
C THR A 91 5.23 27.23 1.50
N ILE A 92 4.61 26.04 1.52
CA ILE A 92 5.24 24.82 1.02
C ILE A 92 5.13 24.78 -0.51
N PRO A 93 6.25 24.81 -1.25
CA PRO A 93 6.22 24.68 -2.69
C PRO A 93 6.21 23.21 -3.13
N LEU A 94 5.70 22.95 -4.34
CA LEU A 94 5.52 21.61 -4.92
C LEU A 94 6.83 20.83 -5.06
N ASP A 95 7.91 21.54 -5.33
CA ASP A 95 9.23 21.00 -5.62
C ASP A 95 9.92 20.38 -4.40
N LYS A 96 9.53 20.78 -3.17
CA LYS A 96 10.18 20.25 -1.96
C LYS A 96 10.01 18.75 -1.80
N CYS A 97 8.82 18.24 -2.11
CA CYS A 97 8.56 16.80 -2.06
C CYS A 97 8.85 16.07 -3.39
N ALA A 98 9.18 16.79 -4.47
CA ALA A 98 9.41 16.20 -5.77
C ALA A 98 10.55 15.16 -5.73
N GLU A 99 10.41 14.10 -6.51
CA GLU A 99 11.48 13.12 -6.73
C GLU A 99 12.62 13.77 -7.52
N SER A 100 13.85 13.27 -7.36
CA SER A 100 14.86 13.50 -8.39
C SER A 100 14.39 12.78 -9.65
N GLU A 101 14.45 13.43 -10.81
CA GLU A 101 13.92 13.01 -12.14
C GLU A 101 14.52 11.71 -12.73
N GLN A 102 14.93 10.77 -11.90
CA GLN A 102 15.44 9.47 -12.31
C GLN A 102 14.32 8.42 -12.21
N VAL A 103 13.23 8.64 -12.94
CA VAL A 103 12.26 7.58 -13.20
C VAL A 103 12.35 7.26 -14.68
N SER A 104 12.82 6.05 -14.99
CA SER A 104 12.69 5.45 -16.32
C SER A 104 11.26 5.68 -16.79
N SER A 105 11.07 6.42 -17.89
CA SER A 105 9.74 6.78 -18.41
C SER A 105 8.82 5.55 -18.37
N PRO A 106 7.84 5.50 -17.46
CA PRO A 106 7.00 4.32 -17.33
C PRO A 106 6.24 4.14 -18.65
N CYS A 107 6.13 2.89 -19.09
CA CYS A 107 5.33 2.48 -20.23
C CYS A 107 3.95 3.16 -20.14
N ASN A 108 3.61 3.93 -21.17
CA ASN A 108 2.36 4.66 -21.22
C ASN A 108 1.82 4.68 -22.67
N PRO A 109 0.54 4.98 -22.88
CA PRO A 109 -0.06 4.98 -24.21
C PRO A 109 0.64 5.88 -25.24
N SER A 110 1.43 6.86 -24.79
CA SER A 110 2.19 7.79 -25.62
C SER A 110 3.66 7.41 -25.81
N ASN A 111 4.15 6.35 -25.15
CA ASN A 111 5.52 5.86 -25.25
C ASN A 111 5.57 4.33 -25.08
N THR A 112 5.53 3.61 -26.21
CA THR A 112 5.48 2.14 -26.26
C THR A 112 6.84 1.46 -26.37
N ASP A 113 7.91 2.19 -26.69
CA ASP A 113 9.21 1.62 -27.08
C ASP A 113 9.92 0.86 -25.94
N GLY A 114 9.55 1.14 -24.69
CA GLY A 114 10.05 0.46 -23.48
C GLY A 114 9.11 -0.60 -22.90
N CYS A 115 7.95 -0.86 -23.52
CA CYS A 115 6.94 -1.76 -22.98
C CYS A 115 7.32 -3.23 -23.20
N ARG A 116 8.29 -3.74 -22.43
CA ARG A 116 8.67 -5.17 -22.45
C ARG A 116 8.16 -5.93 -21.22
N ILE A 117 7.38 -6.96 -21.54
CA ILE A 117 7.01 -8.19 -20.80
C ILE A 117 6.35 -7.98 -19.44
N GLN A 118 5.11 -8.47 -19.38
CA GLN A 118 4.28 -8.52 -18.19
C GLN A 118 4.62 -9.75 -17.34
N LYS A 119 4.44 -9.65 -16.01
CA LYS A 119 4.33 -10.84 -15.15
C LYS A 119 2.90 -11.38 -15.30
N GLY A 120 2.69 -12.69 -15.14
CA GLY A 120 1.36 -13.30 -15.27
C GLY A 120 1.14 -14.04 -16.58
N GLY A 121 2.06 -13.92 -17.55
CA GLY A 121 2.06 -14.67 -18.80
C GLY A 121 0.77 -14.49 -19.61
N THR A 122 0.63 -15.29 -20.66
CA THR A 122 -0.68 -15.55 -21.28
C THR A 122 -1.12 -16.95 -20.90
N GLU A 123 -2.41 -17.18 -20.68
CA GLU A 123 -2.94 -18.54 -20.53
C GLU A 123 -2.52 -19.38 -21.75
N GLY A 124 -1.88 -20.52 -21.50
CA GLY A 124 -1.30 -21.35 -22.56
C GLY A 124 0.11 -20.95 -23.02
N SER A 125 0.83 -20.14 -22.25
CA SER A 125 2.27 -19.92 -22.44
C SER A 125 3.04 -21.25 -22.35
N ASP A 126 4.01 -21.41 -23.25
CA ASP A 126 4.94 -22.55 -23.27
C ASP A 126 6.04 -22.41 -22.19
N GLU A 127 6.16 -21.23 -21.59
CA GLU A 127 7.11 -20.93 -20.50
C GLU A 127 6.36 -20.62 -19.20
N PRO A 128 6.86 -21.07 -18.03
CA PRO A 128 6.35 -20.58 -16.76
C PRO A 128 6.67 -19.08 -16.65
N THR A 129 5.90 -18.33 -15.89
CA THR A 129 6.20 -16.92 -15.60
C THR A 129 6.18 -16.71 -14.10
N ILE A 130 7.29 -16.30 -13.52
CA ILE A 130 7.40 -16.01 -12.09
C ILE A 130 6.62 -14.73 -11.77
N ILE A 131 5.56 -14.87 -10.97
CA ILE A 131 4.68 -13.76 -10.57
C ILE A 131 4.92 -13.29 -9.13
N SER A 132 5.60 -14.10 -8.32
CA SER A 132 6.13 -13.69 -7.02
C SER A 132 7.50 -14.34 -6.81
N PRO A 133 8.53 -13.61 -6.34
CA PRO A 133 8.50 -12.23 -5.82
C PRO A 133 8.13 -11.15 -6.85
N TYR A 134 7.48 -10.08 -6.40
CA TYR A 134 6.93 -9.00 -7.21
C TYR A 134 8.00 -8.00 -7.68
N SER A 135 8.99 -7.70 -6.83
CA SER A 135 10.16 -6.85 -7.13
C SER A 135 11.48 -7.59 -6.91
N THR A 136 12.56 -7.00 -7.41
CA THR A 136 13.93 -7.45 -7.16
C THR A 136 14.39 -7.16 -5.73
N SER A 137 13.89 -6.11 -5.08
CA SER A 137 14.24 -5.77 -3.71
C SER A 137 13.19 -6.30 -2.74
N THR A 138 13.63 -6.81 -1.58
CA THR A 138 12.74 -7.29 -0.51
C THR A 138 13.39 -7.17 0.87
N LEU A 139 12.56 -7.14 1.91
CA LEU A 139 12.91 -7.34 3.32
C LEU A 139 12.76 -8.80 3.73
N ASN A 140 12.09 -9.63 2.93
CA ASN A 140 11.78 -11.01 3.26
C ASN A 140 12.95 -11.95 2.89
N SER A 141 13.57 -12.56 3.89
CA SER A 141 14.64 -13.55 3.70
C SER A 141 14.14 -14.91 3.18
N ARG A 142 12.82 -15.14 3.21
CA ARG A 142 12.14 -16.38 2.82
C ARG A 142 10.94 -16.10 1.92
N PRO A 143 11.17 -15.59 0.70
CA PRO A 143 10.07 -15.25 -0.20
C PRO A 143 9.26 -16.49 -0.62
N LYS A 144 7.94 -16.35 -0.63
CA LYS A 144 7.08 -17.31 -1.34
C LYS A 144 7.32 -17.15 -2.84
N ILE A 145 7.39 -18.26 -3.55
CA ILE A 145 7.63 -18.28 -5.00
C ILE A 145 6.36 -18.79 -5.67
N THR A 146 5.86 -18.07 -6.66
CA THR A 146 4.67 -18.47 -7.42
C THR A 146 4.84 -18.14 -8.90
N TRP A 147 4.26 -18.96 -9.76
CA TRP A 147 4.39 -18.84 -11.21
C TRP A 147 3.09 -19.22 -11.94
N THR A 148 3.05 -18.99 -13.25
CA THR A 148 1.95 -19.44 -14.12
C THR A 148 2.10 -20.91 -14.51
N ALA A 149 0.97 -21.59 -14.70
CA ALA A 149 0.97 -22.96 -15.22
C ALA A 149 1.42 -23.00 -16.69
N VAL A 150 2.07 -24.09 -17.07
CA VAL A 150 2.52 -24.39 -18.44
C VAL A 150 1.70 -25.56 -18.94
N LYS A 151 1.18 -25.44 -20.16
CA LYS A 151 0.31 -26.47 -20.73
C LYS A 151 1.10 -27.78 -20.91
N GLY A 152 0.58 -28.87 -20.34
CA GLY A 152 1.22 -30.19 -20.42
C GLY A 152 2.30 -30.44 -19.38
N ALA A 153 2.69 -29.45 -18.57
CA ALA A 153 3.66 -29.65 -17.50
C ALA A 153 3.08 -30.55 -16.39
N THR A 154 3.85 -31.57 -16.02
CA THR A 154 3.48 -32.52 -14.96
C THR A 154 4.13 -32.18 -13.62
N SER A 155 5.24 -31.43 -13.65
CA SER A 155 5.94 -30.96 -12.46
C SER A 155 6.78 -29.72 -12.75
N TYR A 156 7.26 -29.09 -11.69
CA TYR A 156 8.13 -27.94 -11.72
C TYR A 156 9.34 -28.15 -10.81
N LYS A 157 10.49 -27.62 -11.20
CA LYS A 157 11.65 -27.50 -10.31
C LYS A 157 11.94 -26.05 -10.03
N VAL A 158 11.90 -25.68 -8.74
CA VAL A 158 12.38 -24.39 -8.27
C VAL A 158 13.83 -24.56 -7.88
N LYS A 159 14.72 -23.71 -8.41
CA LYS A 159 16.13 -23.67 -8.04
C LYS A 159 16.50 -22.27 -7.61
N VAL A 160 17.10 -22.13 -6.45
CA VAL A 160 17.68 -20.88 -5.98
C VAL A 160 19.19 -20.97 -6.01
N LYS A 161 19.84 -19.92 -6.50
CA LYS A 161 21.28 -19.83 -6.59
C LYS A 161 21.78 -18.46 -6.14
N SER A 162 22.87 -18.47 -5.40
CA SER A 162 23.78 -17.36 -5.14
C SER A 162 25.22 -17.87 -5.34
N TYR A 163 26.23 -17.07 -5.01
CA TYR A 163 27.64 -17.42 -5.26
C TYR A 163 28.07 -18.72 -4.55
N GLU A 164 27.78 -18.85 -3.25
CA GLU A 164 28.16 -20.01 -2.40
C GLU A 164 26.96 -20.79 -1.86
N PHE A 165 25.76 -20.46 -2.30
CA PHE A 165 24.53 -21.02 -1.78
C PHE A 165 23.59 -21.41 -2.91
N GLY A 166 22.90 -22.52 -2.75
CA GLY A 166 21.76 -22.84 -3.59
C GLY A 166 21.05 -24.08 -3.11
N TRP A 167 19.78 -24.18 -3.48
CA TRP A 167 18.93 -25.34 -3.25
C TRP A 167 17.99 -25.53 -4.42
N GLU A 168 17.43 -26.72 -4.53
CA GLU A 168 16.36 -27.00 -5.49
C GLU A 168 15.27 -27.89 -4.86
N LYS A 169 14.03 -27.68 -5.28
CA LYS A 169 12.87 -28.49 -4.87
C LYS A 169 11.97 -28.75 -6.08
N VAL A 170 11.46 -29.97 -6.17
CA VAL A 170 10.47 -30.36 -7.20
C VAL A 170 9.08 -30.34 -6.58
N VAL A 171 8.12 -29.76 -7.28
CA VAL A 171 6.71 -29.68 -6.86
C VAL A 171 5.77 -29.89 -8.04
N ASN A 172 4.53 -30.28 -7.76
CA ASN A 172 3.49 -30.48 -8.78
C ASN A 172 2.45 -29.33 -8.80
N GLU A 173 2.72 -28.26 -8.06
CA GLU A 173 1.89 -27.07 -7.96
C GLU A 173 2.62 -25.86 -8.54
N THR A 174 1.90 -24.77 -8.80
CA THR A 174 2.48 -23.51 -9.30
C THR A 174 2.91 -22.53 -8.21
N ARG A 175 3.14 -23.06 -7.01
CA ARG A 175 3.52 -22.31 -5.82
C ARG A 175 4.45 -23.14 -4.96
N LEU A 176 5.42 -22.47 -4.35
CA LEU A 176 6.30 -23.03 -3.34
C LEU A 176 6.37 -22.04 -2.18
N ALA A 177 5.87 -22.44 -1.01
CA ALA A 177 6.25 -21.78 0.23
C ALA A 177 7.74 -22.01 0.46
N TYR A 178 8.45 -20.99 0.96
CA TYR A 178 9.89 -21.14 1.17
C TYR A 178 10.16 -22.32 2.13
N PRO A 179 10.99 -23.30 1.75
CA PRO A 179 11.21 -24.47 2.58
C PRO A 179 11.86 -24.10 3.92
N SER A 180 11.31 -24.56 5.03
CA SER A 180 11.78 -24.20 6.38
C SER A 180 13.14 -24.83 6.73
N ASP A 181 13.48 -25.95 6.09
CA ASP A 181 14.73 -26.68 6.20
C ASP A 181 15.88 -26.02 5.43
N GLU A 182 15.56 -25.18 4.44
CA GLU A 182 16.58 -24.50 3.64
C GLU A 182 17.07 -23.21 4.33
N LYS A 183 18.35 -22.88 4.11
CA LYS A 183 18.95 -21.65 4.64
C LYS A 183 18.31 -20.43 3.99
N GLU A 184 18.03 -19.40 4.78
CA GLU A 184 17.40 -18.16 4.31
C GLU A 184 18.35 -17.25 3.52
N PHE A 185 17.76 -16.32 2.77
CA PHE A 185 18.52 -15.30 2.06
C PHE A 185 19.20 -14.35 3.04
N GLN A 186 20.47 -14.07 2.78
CA GLN A 186 21.28 -13.19 3.59
C GLN A 186 21.12 -11.74 3.10
N PRO A 187 20.99 -10.76 4.02
CA PRO A 187 20.98 -9.35 3.67
C PRO A 187 22.20 -8.92 2.84
N GLY A 188 21.97 -8.09 1.83
CA GLY A 188 22.97 -7.58 0.90
C GLY A 188 23.53 -8.62 -0.07
N THR A 189 22.89 -9.80 -0.14
CA THR A 189 23.30 -10.87 -1.06
C THR A 189 22.25 -11.05 -2.16
N PRO A 190 22.67 -11.01 -3.43
CA PRO A 190 21.78 -11.31 -4.54
C PRO A 190 21.53 -12.82 -4.70
N TYR A 191 20.30 -13.16 -5.07
CA TYR A 191 19.85 -14.51 -5.39
C TYR A 191 19.13 -14.52 -6.75
N THR A 192 19.38 -15.56 -7.54
CA THR A 192 18.59 -15.87 -8.73
C THR A 192 17.68 -17.06 -8.43
N ILE A 193 16.40 -16.90 -8.73
CA ILE A 193 15.37 -17.92 -8.62
C ILE A 193 15.02 -18.37 -10.03
N TYR A 194 15.10 -19.67 -10.27
CA TYR A 194 14.68 -20.33 -11.49
C TYR A 194 13.43 -21.17 -11.22
N VAL A 195 12.51 -21.18 -12.17
CA VAL A 195 11.39 -22.12 -12.21
C VAL A 195 11.42 -22.83 -13.54
N PHE A 196 11.73 -24.13 -13.51
CA PHE A 196 11.71 -25.01 -14.68
C PHE A 196 10.38 -25.74 -14.75
N ALA A 197 9.76 -25.79 -15.92
CA ALA A 197 8.60 -26.63 -16.22
C ALA A 197 9.04 -27.95 -16.88
N TYR A 198 8.46 -29.07 -16.43
CA TYR A 198 8.78 -30.39 -16.94
C TYR A 198 7.58 -31.04 -17.63
N ILE A 199 7.80 -31.57 -18.83
CA ILE A 199 6.85 -32.38 -19.60
C ILE A 199 7.51 -33.74 -19.83
N ASP A 200 6.82 -34.83 -19.51
CA ASP A 200 7.33 -36.20 -19.66
C ASP A 200 8.70 -36.47 -19.01
N GLY A 201 9.01 -35.74 -17.93
CA GLY A 201 10.27 -35.88 -17.18
C GLY A 201 11.44 -35.07 -17.74
N GLU A 202 11.25 -34.35 -18.85
CA GLU A 202 12.27 -33.48 -19.44
C GLU A 202 11.96 -32.00 -19.16
N ALA A 203 13.01 -31.22 -18.90
CA ALA A 203 12.88 -29.77 -18.72
C ALA A 203 12.54 -29.14 -20.06
N PHE A 204 11.32 -28.63 -20.18
CA PHE A 204 10.78 -28.09 -21.43
C PHE A 204 11.09 -26.59 -21.56
N SER A 205 10.91 -25.84 -20.47
CA SER A 205 11.07 -24.39 -20.44
C SER A 205 11.36 -23.90 -19.03
N TYR A 206 11.79 -22.64 -18.89
CA TYR A 206 12.01 -22.03 -17.60
C TYR A 206 11.84 -20.51 -17.64
N ASP A 207 11.65 -19.94 -16.46
CA ASP A 207 11.78 -18.50 -16.23
C ASP A 207 12.69 -18.26 -15.03
N GLU A 208 13.25 -17.06 -14.96
CA GLU A 208 14.15 -16.66 -13.89
C GLU A 208 13.84 -15.25 -13.38
N THR A 209 14.11 -15.04 -12.10
CA THR A 209 14.03 -13.72 -11.50
C THR A 209 15.15 -13.51 -10.49
N PHE A 210 15.51 -12.25 -10.30
CA PHE A 210 16.53 -11.83 -9.36
C PHE A 210 15.87 -11.25 -8.11
N VAL A 211 16.42 -11.57 -6.94
CA VAL A 211 15.97 -11.06 -5.65
C VAL A 211 17.20 -10.70 -4.81
N ASP A 212 17.16 -9.51 -4.23
CA ASP A 212 18.14 -8.98 -3.29
C ASP A 212 17.42 -8.61 -1.99
N VAL A 213 17.88 -9.21 -0.90
CA VAL A 213 17.42 -8.84 0.44
C VAL A 213 18.17 -7.60 0.86
N LEU A 214 17.47 -6.51 1.14
CA LEU A 214 18.12 -5.24 1.48
C LEU A 214 19.11 -5.39 2.64
N SER A 215 20.17 -4.58 2.64
CA SER A 215 21.16 -4.56 3.72
C SER A 215 20.53 -4.28 5.09
N VAL A 216 21.13 -4.80 6.17
CA VAL A 216 20.63 -4.58 7.54
C VAL A 216 20.45 -3.09 7.84
N ALA A 217 21.38 -2.23 7.42
CA ALA A 217 21.28 -0.79 7.60
C ALA A 217 20.04 -0.19 6.91
N SER A 218 19.74 -0.60 5.68
CA SER A 218 18.53 -0.18 4.97
C SER A 218 17.27 -0.68 5.66
N GLN A 219 17.25 -1.94 6.11
CA GLN A 219 16.12 -2.51 6.84
C GLN A 219 15.84 -1.75 8.15
N GLU A 220 16.89 -1.41 8.91
CA GLU A 220 16.77 -0.63 10.14
C GLU A 220 16.24 0.78 9.88
N GLN A 221 16.73 1.47 8.84
CA GLN A 221 16.22 2.77 8.46
C GLN A 221 14.73 2.71 8.12
N ILE A 222 14.32 1.73 7.30
CA ILE A 222 12.92 1.53 6.92
C ILE A 222 12.06 1.22 8.15
N ALA A 223 12.54 0.34 9.04
CA ALA A 223 11.85 0.00 10.28
C ALA A 223 11.68 1.24 11.20
N GLN A 224 12.69 2.11 11.28
CA GLN A 224 12.59 3.38 12.00
C GLN A 224 11.56 4.33 11.37
N LYS A 225 11.56 4.46 10.04
CA LYS A 225 10.54 5.26 9.32
C LYS A 225 9.13 4.74 9.60
N ILE A 226 8.92 3.43 9.51
CA ILE A 226 7.62 2.78 9.78
C ILE A 226 7.22 2.94 11.25
N LYS A 227 8.15 2.78 12.19
CA LYS A 227 7.90 2.99 13.63
C LYS A 227 7.46 4.42 13.90
N ARG A 228 8.05 5.41 13.22
CA ARG A 228 7.64 6.82 13.31
C ARG A 228 6.19 7.00 12.87
N ILE A 229 5.81 6.46 11.72
CA ILE A 229 4.43 6.53 11.20
C ILE A 229 3.44 5.84 12.12
N LYS A 230 3.72 4.61 12.57
CA LYS A 230 2.86 3.89 13.52
C LYS A 230 2.72 4.64 14.85
N GLY A 231 3.76 5.34 15.29
CA GLY A 231 3.75 6.17 16.50
C GLY A 231 2.86 7.42 16.42
N LEU A 232 2.31 7.76 15.24
CA LEU A 232 1.36 8.86 15.09
C LEU A 232 -0.05 8.51 15.61
N GLY A 233 -0.38 7.22 15.74
CA GLY A 233 -1.69 6.77 16.22
C GLY A 233 -2.84 7.06 15.23
N LEU A 234 -2.55 7.04 13.93
CA LEU A 234 -3.54 7.25 12.87
C LEU A 234 -4.51 6.06 12.77
N PRO A 235 -5.68 6.24 12.13
CA PRO A 235 -6.51 5.11 11.71
C PRO A 235 -5.70 4.08 10.92
N LEU A 236 -6.08 2.79 11.03
CA LEU A 236 -5.31 1.68 10.45
C LEU A 236 -5.09 1.86 8.95
N ASP A 237 -6.15 2.17 8.19
CA ASP A 237 -6.07 2.36 6.75
C ASP A 237 -5.15 3.52 6.35
N GLU A 238 -5.19 4.63 7.10
CA GLU A 238 -4.28 5.76 6.86
C GLU A 238 -2.82 5.37 7.16
N THR A 239 -2.60 4.62 8.23
CA THR A 239 -1.27 4.11 8.58
C THR A 239 -0.72 3.21 7.47
N ILE A 240 -1.57 2.34 6.89
CA ILE A 240 -1.19 1.45 5.80
C ILE A 240 -0.79 2.24 4.55
N LEU A 241 -1.56 3.27 4.19
CA LEU A 241 -1.26 4.13 3.04
C LEU A 241 0.06 4.91 3.23
N ASP A 242 0.30 5.44 4.42
CA ASP A 242 1.56 6.13 4.75
C ASP A 242 2.78 5.16 4.77
N VAL A 243 2.58 3.91 5.20
CA VAL A 243 3.63 2.88 5.16
C VAL A 243 3.88 2.40 3.72
N ASP A 244 2.85 2.31 2.88
CA ASP A 244 2.98 2.00 1.46
C ASP A 244 3.85 3.04 0.74
N VAL A 245 3.72 4.33 1.08
CA VAL A 245 4.60 5.39 0.58
C VAL A 245 6.07 5.09 0.89
N ILE A 246 6.38 4.62 2.10
CA ILE A 246 7.75 4.25 2.50
C ILE A 246 8.25 3.05 1.69
N TYR A 247 7.45 1.97 1.60
CA TYR A 247 7.86 0.79 0.83
C TYR A 247 8.04 1.08 -0.65
N THR A 248 7.15 1.89 -1.23
CA THR A 248 7.20 2.22 -2.66
C THR A 248 8.44 3.03 -3.02
N ALA A 249 8.88 3.93 -2.14
CA ALA A 249 10.11 4.71 -2.30
C ALA A 249 11.38 3.83 -2.33
N GLU A 250 11.33 2.67 -1.67
CA GLU A 250 12.43 1.70 -1.60
C GLU A 250 12.25 0.54 -2.60
N ASN A 251 11.26 0.64 -3.50
CA ASN A 251 10.87 -0.38 -4.48
C ASN A 251 10.53 -1.76 -3.88
N LEU A 252 10.00 -1.77 -2.66
CA LEU A 252 9.60 -2.96 -1.90
C LEU A 252 8.18 -3.42 -2.26
N LEU A 253 8.00 -3.91 -3.49
CA LEU A 253 6.68 -4.33 -4.00
C LEU A 253 6.11 -5.54 -3.26
N ASN A 254 6.97 -6.45 -2.79
CA ASN A 254 6.51 -7.61 -2.01
C ASN A 254 5.81 -7.18 -0.73
N GLU A 255 6.44 -6.26 0.00
CA GLU A 255 6.02 -5.80 1.31
C GLU A 255 4.72 -5.00 1.21
N THR A 256 4.63 -4.10 0.23
CA THR A 256 3.39 -3.32 0.03
C THR A 256 2.22 -4.18 -0.45
N ILE A 257 2.43 -5.07 -1.43
CA ILE A 257 1.35 -5.93 -1.94
C ILE A 257 0.82 -6.84 -0.84
N GLU A 258 1.68 -7.53 -0.07
CA GLU A 258 1.21 -8.41 1.00
C GLU A 258 0.54 -7.64 2.15
N MET A 259 1.05 -6.45 2.51
CA MET A 259 0.41 -5.59 3.50
C MET A 259 -1.00 -5.15 3.05
N LEU A 260 -1.13 -4.67 1.82
CA LEU A 260 -2.40 -4.20 1.26
C LEU A 260 -3.39 -5.35 1.06
N LYS A 261 -2.94 -6.53 0.59
CA LYS A 261 -3.78 -7.74 0.51
C LYS A 261 -4.33 -8.15 1.88
N THR A 262 -3.50 -8.07 2.92
CA THR A 262 -3.95 -8.38 4.29
C THR A 262 -5.03 -7.39 4.73
N ALA A 263 -4.87 -6.11 4.42
CA ALA A 263 -5.82 -5.05 4.76
C ALA A 263 -7.15 -5.16 3.98
N THR A 264 -7.11 -5.57 2.71
CA THR A 264 -8.32 -5.73 1.89
C THR A 264 -9.03 -7.06 2.13
N ALA A 265 -8.32 -8.10 2.61
CA ALA A 265 -8.91 -9.39 2.98
C ALA A 265 -9.90 -9.28 4.15
N THR A 266 -9.79 -8.26 5.02
CA THR A 266 -10.76 -7.98 6.08
C THR A 266 -11.99 -7.20 5.61
N ASN A 267 -12.25 -7.15 4.30
CA ASN A 267 -13.35 -6.43 3.65
C ASN A 267 -13.43 -4.95 4.06
N SER A 268 -12.27 -4.28 4.05
CA SER A 268 -12.21 -2.83 4.30
C SER A 268 -13.19 -2.09 3.40
N GLN A 269 -13.83 -1.04 3.92
CA GLN A 269 -14.74 -0.20 3.14
C GLN A 269 -14.02 1.00 2.52
N ASN A 270 -12.70 1.07 2.64
CA ASN A 270 -11.90 2.15 2.11
C ASN A 270 -11.50 1.88 0.65
N PRO A 271 -12.11 2.56 -0.34
CA PRO A 271 -11.80 2.33 -1.75
C PRO A 271 -10.34 2.58 -2.11
N THR A 272 -9.65 3.45 -1.36
CA THR A 272 -8.25 3.80 -1.64
C THR A 272 -7.29 2.64 -1.41
N LEU A 273 -7.55 1.76 -0.44
CA LEU A 273 -6.69 0.59 -0.23
C LEU A 273 -6.72 -0.35 -1.44
N TYR A 274 -7.91 -0.64 -1.98
CA TYR A 274 -8.08 -1.45 -3.17
C TYR A 274 -7.45 -0.79 -4.40
N ARG A 275 -7.66 0.52 -4.58
CA ARG A 275 -7.05 1.24 -5.69
C ARG A 275 -5.52 1.18 -5.62
N VAL A 276 -4.93 1.46 -4.46
CA VAL A 276 -3.47 1.41 -4.27
C VAL A 276 -2.96 -0.02 -4.49
N LEU A 277 -3.66 -1.06 -4.02
CA LEU A 277 -3.29 -2.44 -4.31
C LEU A 277 -3.31 -2.72 -5.82
N GLY A 278 -4.31 -2.22 -6.55
CA GLY A 278 -4.33 -2.25 -8.02
C GLY A 278 -3.12 -1.57 -8.66
N ASP A 279 -2.72 -0.38 -8.17
CA ASP A 279 -1.52 0.32 -8.66
C ASP A 279 -0.25 -0.51 -8.43
N ARG A 280 -0.15 -1.18 -7.27
CA ARG A 280 1.00 -2.04 -6.94
C ARG A 280 1.03 -3.29 -7.81
N TYR A 281 -0.12 -3.90 -8.10
CA TYR A 281 -0.19 -4.98 -9.07
C TYR A 281 0.20 -4.53 -10.48
N LEU A 282 -0.24 -3.36 -10.95
CA LEU A 282 0.23 -2.81 -12.22
C LEU A 282 1.74 -2.56 -12.23
N LYS A 283 2.31 -2.02 -11.14
CA LYS A 283 3.77 -1.84 -11.01
C LYS A 283 4.51 -3.18 -10.98
N ALA A 284 3.91 -4.22 -10.41
CA ALA A 284 4.38 -5.60 -10.47
C ALA A 284 4.08 -6.28 -11.82
N LYS A 285 3.49 -5.56 -12.77
CA LYS A 285 3.11 -6.01 -14.11
C LYS A 285 2.07 -7.14 -14.13
N LEU A 286 1.11 -7.12 -13.21
CA LEU A 286 0.04 -8.11 -13.01
C LEU A 286 -1.33 -7.49 -13.31
N PRO A 287 -1.71 -7.30 -14.60
CA PRO A 287 -2.90 -6.55 -14.97
C PRO A 287 -4.21 -7.26 -14.62
N LYS A 288 -4.23 -8.60 -14.57
CA LYS A 288 -5.42 -9.38 -14.19
C LYS A 288 -5.79 -9.14 -12.73
N GLU A 289 -4.81 -9.23 -11.85
CA GLU A 289 -4.93 -8.93 -10.42
C GLU A 289 -5.29 -7.47 -10.21
N ALA A 290 -4.59 -6.54 -10.89
CA ALA A 290 -4.88 -5.11 -10.80
C ALA A 290 -6.33 -4.77 -11.18
N LYS A 291 -6.86 -5.40 -12.26
CA LYS A 291 -8.24 -5.21 -12.71
C LYS A 291 -9.25 -5.50 -11.60
N SER A 292 -9.08 -6.63 -10.91
CA SER A 292 -9.98 -7.06 -9.84
C SER A 292 -10.04 -6.01 -8.73
N GLU A 293 -8.88 -5.49 -8.32
CA GLU A 293 -8.78 -4.50 -7.25
C GLU A 293 -9.36 -3.14 -7.66
N TYR A 294 -9.12 -2.70 -8.89
CA TYR A 294 -9.71 -1.45 -9.38
C TYR A 294 -11.22 -1.51 -9.53
N LEU A 295 -11.78 -2.67 -9.89
CA LEU A 295 -13.24 -2.87 -9.93
C LEU A 295 -13.85 -2.73 -8.54
N MET A 296 -13.25 -3.38 -7.53
CA MET A 296 -13.68 -3.26 -6.14
C MET A 296 -13.53 -1.82 -5.62
N ALA A 297 -12.41 -1.16 -5.92
CA ALA A 297 -12.20 0.24 -5.57
C ALA A 297 -13.26 1.16 -6.18
N ALA A 298 -13.62 0.97 -7.46
CA ALA A 298 -14.63 1.74 -8.15
C ALA A 298 -16.04 1.50 -7.57
N GLU A 299 -16.36 0.27 -7.17
CA GLU A 299 -17.61 -0.07 -6.52
C GLU A 299 -17.75 0.63 -5.16
N LEU A 300 -16.74 0.48 -4.30
CA LEU A 300 -16.71 1.11 -2.98
C LEU A 300 -16.69 2.65 -3.08
N ALA A 301 -15.98 3.21 -4.06
CA ALA A 301 -15.96 4.65 -4.27
C ALA A 301 -17.33 5.20 -4.73
N LYS A 302 -18.07 4.44 -5.54
CA LYS A 302 -19.46 4.79 -5.91
C LYS A 302 -20.36 4.73 -4.68
N SER A 303 -20.31 3.66 -3.90
CA SER A 303 -21.17 3.49 -2.72
C SER A 303 -20.91 4.56 -1.65
N SER A 304 -19.65 5.00 -1.52
CA SER A 304 -19.25 6.06 -0.58
C SER A 304 -19.35 7.48 -1.16
N ASN A 305 -19.90 7.68 -2.37
CA ASN A 305 -19.94 8.96 -3.08
C ASN A 305 -18.56 9.66 -3.21
N ASN A 306 -17.48 8.89 -3.31
CA ASN A 306 -16.13 9.40 -3.50
C ASN A 306 -15.78 9.49 -5.00
N SER A 307 -16.30 10.52 -5.67
CA SER A 307 -16.16 10.72 -7.11
C SER A 307 -14.68 10.82 -7.58
N LYS A 308 -13.82 11.37 -6.74
CA LYS A 308 -12.39 11.51 -7.03
C LYS A 308 -11.68 10.16 -7.04
N GLU A 309 -11.94 9.34 -6.03
CA GLU A 309 -11.35 8.01 -5.97
C GLU A 309 -11.90 7.11 -7.07
N LEU A 310 -13.18 7.25 -7.40
CA LEU A 310 -13.78 6.59 -8.55
C LEU A 310 -13.04 6.95 -9.85
N GLN A 311 -12.73 8.23 -10.08
CA GLN A 311 -11.98 8.66 -11.27
C GLN A 311 -10.58 8.06 -11.33
N LYS A 312 -9.87 7.98 -10.18
CA LYS A 312 -8.54 7.36 -10.12
C LYS A 312 -8.62 5.85 -10.39
N ALA A 313 -9.62 5.15 -9.84
CA ALA A 313 -9.84 3.73 -10.10
C ALA A 313 -10.18 3.46 -11.58
N GLN A 314 -11.03 4.29 -12.19
CA GLN A 314 -11.35 4.22 -13.63
C GLN A 314 -10.12 4.45 -14.51
N SER A 315 -9.24 5.37 -14.10
CA SER A 315 -7.97 5.61 -14.80
C SER A 315 -7.05 4.39 -14.70
N GLY A 316 -7.02 3.70 -13.56
CA GLY A 316 -6.34 2.41 -13.38
C GLY A 316 -6.88 1.31 -14.30
N LEU A 317 -8.20 1.21 -14.45
CA LEU A 317 -8.84 0.26 -15.38
C LEU A 317 -8.45 0.54 -16.84
N ASN A 318 -8.43 1.80 -17.26
CA ASN A 318 -8.00 2.17 -18.61
C ASN A 318 -6.52 1.79 -18.86
N LEU A 319 -5.66 1.94 -17.85
CA LEU A 319 -4.27 1.47 -17.94
C LEU A 319 -4.20 -0.04 -18.08
N VAL A 320 -4.97 -0.81 -17.31
CA VAL A 320 -5.06 -2.27 -17.44
C VAL A 320 -5.44 -2.67 -18.88
N GLU A 321 -6.43 -2.01 -19.47
CA GLU A 321 -6.84 -2.27 -20.85
C GLU A 321 -5.71 -2.03 -21.85
N PHE A 322 -4.98 -0.92 -21.70
CA PHE A 322 -3.79 -0.64 -22.49
C PHE A 322 -2.71 -1.72 -22.33
N TYR A 323 -2.40 -2.12 -21.09
CA TYR A 323 -1.42 -3.18 -20.84
C TYR A 323 -1.85 -4.49 -21.51
N ASN A 324 -3.11 -4.91 -21.40
CA ASN A 324 -3.59 -6.15 -22.01
C ASN A 324 -3.48 -6.18 -23.55
N GLN A 325 -3.30 -5.04 -24.21
CA GLN A 325 -3.10 -4.96 -25.67
C GLN A 325 -1.62 -5.13 -26.08
N LEU A 326 -0.68 -5.10 -25.15
CA LEU A 326 0.75 -5.17 -25.46
C LEU A 326 1.17 -6.60 -25.86
N PRO A 327 2.19 -6.74 -26.74
CA PRO A 327 2.71 -8.05 -27.12
C PRO A 327 3.31 -8.80 -25.94
N THR A 328 3.04 -10.10 -25.84
CA THR A 328 3.45 -10.94 -24.71
C THR A 328 4.67 -11.82 -25.00
N LYS A 329 5.15 -11.90 -26.25
CA LYS A 329 6.28 -12.78 -26.65
C LYS A 329 7.65 -12.07 -26.59
N ARG A 330 8.66 -12.75 -26.01
CA ARG A 330 10.07 -12.58 -26.43
C ARG A 330 10.23 -13.29 -27.76
N ASN A 331 10.62 -12.60 -28.83
CA ASN A 331 11.21 -13.32 -29.95
C ASN A 331 12.47 -14.02 -29.42
N PRO A 332 12.71 -15.30 -29.74
CA PRO A 332 13.96 -15.94 -29.38
C PRO A 332 15.12 -15.14 -29.96
N PRO A 333 16.25 -15.02 -29.24
CA PRO A 333 17.45 -14.40 -29.80
C PRO A 333 17.80 -15.14 -31.10
N GLN A 334 17.89 -14.38 -32.19
CA GLN A 334 18.51 -14.83 -33.45
C GLN A 334 20.02 -14.98 -33.24
#